data_AF-A0A2E2K4T7-F1
#
_entry.id   AF-A0A2E2K4T7-F1
#
_cell.length_a   1.000
_cell.length_b   1.000
_cell.length_c   1.000
_cell.angle_alpha   90.00
_cell.angle_beta   90.00
_cell.angle_gamma   90.00
#
_symmetry.space_group_name_H-M   'P 1'
#
loop_
_entity.id
_entity.type
_entity.pdbx_description
1 polymer ?
#
loop_
_entity_poly.entity_id
_entity_poly.type
_entity_poly.pdbx_seq_one_letter_code
_entity_poly.pdbx_strand_id
1 'polypeptide(L)'
;MIILRYTTPADWAETVLADFDHFLLDHAAAEKKAAGMAISMASHYPDKPELVEAMADLAVEEMSHYREVVKLIHTRGGLTAADERDPYVNQLRKHLRKGSEAYFLDRLLLGGVIEARGAERFGLIADAASDEPIKRFYTSISRSEERHRTLFTDLACRYFPASVVDARLGEWLDIEAEIASSQPLRAALH
;
A
#
# COMPACT_ATOMS: atom_id res chain seq x y z
N MET A 1 -2.55 -6.37 15.15
CA MET A 1 -1.40 -6.30 14.24
C MET A 1 -1.74 -7.05 12.97
N ILE A 2 -1.49 -6.49 11.79
CA ILE A 2 -1.78 -7.14 10.51
C ILE A 2 -0.68 -8.17 10.24
N ILE A 3 -1.08 -9.43 10.05
CA ILE A 3 -0.21 -10.53 9.63
C ILE A 3 -0.82 -11.11 8.36
N LEU A 4 -0.15 -10.95 7.23
CA LEU A 4 -0.62 -11.42 5.93
C LEU A 4 -0.70 -12.95 5.91
N ARG A 5 -1.76 -13.50 5.28
CA ARG A 5 -1.99 -14.96 5.18
C ARG A 5 -1.36 -15.57 3.94
N TYR A 6 -0.96 -14.75 2.98
CA TYR A 6 -0.18 -15.15 1.82
C TYR A 6 1.19 -14.51 1.88
N THR A 7 2.24 -15.32 1.75
CA THR A 7 3.64 -14.88 1.66
C THR A 7 4.00 -14.68 0.20
N THR A 8 4.50 -13.50 -0.16
CA THR A 8 4.98 -13.27 -1.52
C THR A 8 6.15 -14.22 -1.84
N PRO A 9 6.12 -14.98 -2.94
CA PRO A 9 7.18 -15.90 -3.30
C PRO A 9 8.46 -15.15 -3.73
N ALA A 10 9.62 -15.76 -3.55
CA ALA A 10 10.91 -15.12 -3.82
C ALA A 10 11.11 -14.73 -5.30
N ASP A 11 10.52 -15.50 -6.22
CA ASP A 11 10.55 -15.25 -7.67
C ASP A 11 9.80 -13.98 -8.08
N TRP A 12 8.93 -13.42 -7.21
CA TRP A 12 8.33 -12.10 -7.42
C TRP A 12 9.41 -11.00 -7.42
N ALA A 13 10.35 -11.02 -6.48
CA ALA A 13 11.41 -10.02 -6.41
C ALA A 13 12.37 -10.15 -7.60
N GLU A 14 12.66 -11.38 -8.04
CA GLU A 14 13.43 -11.63 -9.26
C GLU A 14 12.72 -11.06 -10.49
N THR A 15 11.41 -11.26 -10.61
CA THR A 15 10.59 -10.71 -11.70
C THR A 15 10.62 -9.18 -11.70
N VAL A 16 10.51 -8.55 -10.54
CA VAL A 16 10.57 -7.09 -10.39
C VAL A 16 11.95 -6.55 -10.77
N LEU A 17 13.03 -7.17 -10.29
CA LEU A 17 14.39 -6.71 -10.57
C LEU A 17 14.80 -6.92 -12.04
N ALA A 18 14.21 -7.91 -12.72
CA ALA A 18 14.45 -8.15 -14.15
C ALA A 18 13.86 -7.06 -15.06
N ASP A 19 12.80 -6.37 -14.64
CA ASP A 19 12.19 -5.24 -15.35
C ASP A 19 11.92 -4.06 -14.40
N PHE A 20 13.00 -3.64 -13.73
CA PHE A 20 12.93 -2.69 -12.63
C PHE A 20 12.46 -1.29 -13.06
N ASP A 21 12.75 -0.87 -14.30
CA ASP A 21 12.29 0.43 -14.80
C ASP A 21 10.77 0.47 -14.97
N HIS A 22 10.14 -0.64 -15.38
CA HIS A 22 8.68 -0.75 -15.42
C HIS A 22 8.08 -0.76 -14.00
N PHE A 23 8.72 -1.49 -13.07
CA PHE A 23 8.32 -1.48 -11.66
C PHE A 23 8.32 -0.08 -11.06
N LEU A 24 9.33 0.76 -11.35
CA LEU A 24 9.39 2.13 -10.84
C LEU A 24 8.19 2.97 -11.28
N LEU A 25 7.66 2.75 -12.49
CA LEU A 25 6.47 3.45 -12.97
C LEU A 25 5.21 3.04 -12.18
N ASP A 26 5.05 1.74 -11.94
CA ASP A 26 3.95 1.20 -11.14
C ASP A 26 4.06 1.67 -9.67
N HIS A 27 5.26 1.64 -9.09
CA HIS A 27 5.57 2.14 -7.76
C HIS A 27 5.20 3.62 -7.64
N ALA A 28 5.67 4.48 -8.54
CA ALA A 28 5.31 5.89 -8.54
C ALA A 28 3.78 6.09 -8.64
N ALA A 29 3.10 5.30 -9.46
CA ALA A 29 1.64 5.37 -9.54
C ALA A 29 0.96 4.91 -8.24
N ALA A 30 1.50 3.91 -7.53
CA ALA A 30 0.99 3.44 -6.25
C ALA A 30 1.08 4.54 -5.18
N GLU A 31 2.24 5.18 -5.02
CA GLU A 31 2.46 6.27 -4.05
C GLU A 31 1.50 7.45 -4.28
N LYS A 32 1.37 7.88 -5.54
CA LYS A 32 0.44 8.94 -5.92
C LYS A 32 -1.01 8.58 -5.61
N LYS A 33 -1.41 7.31 -5.80
CA LYS A 33 -2.75 6.82 -5.48
C LYS A 33 -2.97 6.72 -3.97
N ALA A 34 -1.96 6.34 -3.19
CA ALA A 34 -2.01 6.31 -1.73
C ALA A 34 -2.24 7.72 -1.18
N ALA A 35 -1.48 8.71 -1.65
CA ALA A 35 -1.72 10.13 -1.33
C ALA A 35 -3.14 10.59 -1.68
N GLY A 36 -3.61 10.25 -2.89
CA GLY A 36 -4.97 10.58 -3.33
C GLY A 36 -6.06 9.91 -2.49
N MET A 37 -5.83 8.68 -2.03
CA MET A 37 -6.72 7.94 -1.15
C MET A 37 -6.81 8.61 0.22
N ALA A 38 -5.69 9.04 0.79
CA ALA A 38 -5.63 9.76 2.06
C ALA A 38 -6.40 11.09 1.98
N ILE A 39 -6.15 11.91 0.95
CA ILE A 39 -6.90 13.16 0.70
C ILE A 39 -8.40 12.90 0.56
N SER A 40 -8.77 11.85 -0.19
CA SER A 40 -10.17 11.45 -0.36
C SER A 40 -10.81 11.03 0.97
N MET A 41 -10.07 10.34 1.83
CA MET A 41 -10.57 9.91 3.14
C MET A 41 -10.78 11.11 4.07
N ALA A 42 -9.81 12.01 4.18
CA ALA A 42 -9.91 13.25 4.95
C ALA A 42 -11.14 14.08 4.52
N SER A 43 -11.35 14.21 3.21
CA SER A 43 -12.47 14.99 2.64
C SER A 43 -13.83 14.33 2.87
N HIS A 44 -13.88 12.99 2.96
CA HIS A 44 -15.12 12.24 3.13
C HIS A 44 -15.60 12.19 4.58
N TYR A 45 -14.70 12.34 5.55
CA TYR A 45 -14.98 12.28 6.99
C TYR A 45 -14.48 13.55 7.72
N PRO A 46 -14.95 14.75 7.34
CA PRO A 46 -14.44 16.01 7.90
C PRO A 46 -14.81 16.19 9.38
N ASP A 47 -15.77 15.42 9.89
CA ASP A 47 -16.21 15.39 11.29
C ASP A 47 -15.28 14.58 12.21
N LYS A 48 -14.16 14.04 11.70
CA LYS A 48 -13.22 13.18 12.42
C LYS A 48 -11.83 13.81 12.48
N PRO A 49 -11.58 14.75 13.40
CA PRO A 49 -10.35 15.54 13.42
C PRO A 49 -9.08 14.70 13.40
N GLU A 50 -9.02 13.63 14.19
CA GLU A 50 -7.81 12.79 14.27
C GLU A 50 -7.57 11.98 13.00
N LEU A 51 -8.64 11.59 12.28
CA LEU A 51 -8.53 10.98 10.97
C LEU A 51 -8.05 12.00 9.94
N VAL A 52 -8.60 13.21 9.96
CA VAL A 52 -8.24 14.28 9.02
C VAL A 52 -6.76 14.65 9.16
N GLU A 53 -6.27 14.85 10.39
CA GLU A 53 -4.86 15.11 10.66
C GLU A 53 -3.97 13.96 10.19
N ALA A 54 -4.31 12.72 10.58
CA ALA A 54 -3.55 11.53 10.17
C ALA A 54 -3.48 11.35 8.65
N MET A 55 -4.59 11.57 7.93
CA MET A 55 -4.64 11.44 6.48
C MET A 55 -3.94 12.60 5.77
N ALA A 56 -3.90 13.80 6.35
CA ALA A 56 -3.11 14.91 5.82
C ALA A 56 -1.62 14.61 5.92
N ASP A 57 -1.15 14.12 7.07
CA ASP A 57 0.26 13.73 7.26
C ASP A 57 0.66 12.58 6.33
N LEU A 58 -0.18 11.53 6.25
CA LEU A 58 0.02 10.41 5.34
C LEU A 58 0.16 10.89 3.89
N ALA A 59 -0.74 11.76 3.42
CA ALA A 59 -0.69 12.27 2.05
C ALA A 59 0.62 13.03 1.75
N VAL A 60 1.18 13.75 2.73
CA VAL A 60 2.46 14.45 2.58
C VAL A 60 3.64 13.47 2.51
N GLU A 61 3.61 12.41 3.32
CA GLU A 61 4.62 11.35 3.31
C GLU A 61 4.60 10.60 1.96
N GLU A 62 3.44 10.16 1.47
CA GLU A 62 3.36 9.45 0.18
C GLU A 62 3.72 10.32 -1.02
N MET A 63 3.38 11.62 -0.98
CA MET A 63 3.86 12.55 -2.01
C MET A 63 5.38 12.74 -1.95
N SER A 64 6.00 12.55 -0.78
CA SER A 64 7.46 12.53 -0.64
C SER A 64 8.05 11.25 -1.22
N HIS A 65 7.47 10.08 -0.97
CA HIS A 65 7.87 8.82 -1.62
C HIS A 65 7.74 8.90 -3.13
N TYR A 66 6.59 9.34 -3.63
CA TYR A 66 6.36 9.57 -5.07
C TYR A 66 7.46 10.44 -5.68
N ARG A 67 7.80 11.56 -5.04
CA ARG A 67 8.86 12.46 -5.52
C ARG A 67 10.22 11.76 -5.58
N GLU A 68 10.54 10.88 -4.64
CA GLU A 68 11.80 10.13 -4.62
C GLU A 68 11.84 9.08 -5.75
N VAL A 69 10.76 8.34 -5.97
CA VAL A 69 10.64 7.38 -7.08
C VAL A 69 10.74 8.10 -8.43
N VAL A 70 10.09 9.25 -8.60
CA VAL A 70 10.19 10.08 -9.82
C VAL A 70 11.63 10.53 -10.09
N LYS A 71 12.37 10.95 -9.05
CA LYS A 71 13.79 11.28 -9.21
C LYS A 71 14.59 10.07 -9.67
N LEU A 72 14.33 8.89 -9.09
CA LEU A 72 15.00 7.65 -9.48
C LEU A 72 14.71 7.28 -10.95
N ILE A 73 13.46 7.37 -11.39
CA ILE A 73 13.06 7.19 -12.80
C ILE A 73 13.86 8.13 -13.71
N HIS A 74 13.88 9.43 -13.40
CA HIS A 74 14.56 10.42 -14.23
C HIS A 74 16.09 10.25 -14.25
N THR A 75 16.71 9.92 -13.11
CA THR A 75 18.15 9.64 -13.04
C THR A 75 18.54 8.43 -13.88
N ARG A 76 17.62 7.49 -14.08
CA ARG A 76 17.79 6.32 -14.94
C ARG A 76 17.45 6.60 -16.42
N GLY A 77 17.09 7.85 -16.76
CA GLY A 77 16.77 8.28 -18.12
C GLY A 77 15.33 7.97 -18.56
N GLY A 78 14.48 7.49 -17.65
CA GLY A 78 13.06 7.23 -17.91
C GLY A 78 12.20 8.49 -17.82
N LEU A 79 10.95 8.37 -18.27
CA LEU A 79 9.90 9.38 -18.12
C LEU A 79 8.73 8.78 -17.34
N THR A 80 8.02 9.60 -16.57
CA THR A 80 6.78 9.17 -15.92
C THR A 80 5.70 8.84 -16.97
N ALA A 81 4.87 7.85 -16.64
CA ALA A 81 3.79 7.38 -17.50
C ALA A 81 2.41 7.78 -16.98
N ALA A 82 1.38 7.54 -17.79
CA ALA A 82 0.00 7.71 -17.37
C ALA A 82 -0.38 6.67 -16.31
N ASP A 83 -1.33 7.03 -15.44
CA ASP A 83 -1.79 6.13 -14.39
C ASP A 83 -2.49 4.90 -14.98
N GLU A 84 -2.01 3.70 -14.63
CA GLU A 84 -2.70 2.45 -14.96
C GLU A 84 -3.58 1.96 -13.80
N ARG A 85 -4.57 1.13 -14.15
CA ARG A 85 -5.45 0.50 -13.16
C ARG A 85 -4.70 -0.65 -12.49
N ASP A 86 -4.62 -0.62 -11.17
CA ASP A 86 -4.05 -1.70 -10.37
C ASP A 86 -5.08 -2.86 -10.25
N PRO A 87 -4.82 -4.04 -10.84
CA PRO A 87 -5.77 -5.17 -10.81
C PRO A 87 -6.03 -5.68 -9.39
N TYR A 88 -5.01 -5.72 -8.53
CA TYR A 88 -5.10 -6.18 -7.16
C TYR A 88 -5.97 -5.24 -6.31
N VAL A 89 -5.68 -3.93 -6.32
CA VAL A 89 -6.48 -2.94 -5.57
C VAL A 89 -7.91 -2.90 -6.09
N ASN A 90 -8.12 -3.01 -7.39
CA ASN A 90 -9.47 -3.03 -7.96
C ASN A 90 -10.26 -4.29 -7.60
N GLN A 91 -9.60 -5.45 -7.43
CA GLN A 91 -10.26 -6.66 -6.93
C GLN A 91 -10.65 -6.48 -5.46
N LEU A 92 -9.75 -5.98 -4.61
CA LEU A 92 -10.03 -5.72 -3.20
C LEU A 92 -11.21 -4.75 -3.00
N ARG A 93 -11.27 -3.67 -3.80
CA ARG A 93 -12.35 -2.68 -3.74
C ARG A 93 -13.75 -3.27 -3.96
N LYS A 94 -13.88 -4.44 -4.60
CA LYS A 94 -15.18 -5.12 -4.80
C LYS A 94 -15.75 -5.67 -3.48
N HIS A 95 -14.92 -5.85 -2.46
CA HIS A 95 -15.31 -6.38 -1.15
C HIS A 95 -15.67 -5.30 -0.13
N LEU A 96 -15.59 -4.02 -0.52
CA LEU A 96 -16.04 -2.90 0.30
C LEU A 96 -17.55 -3.00 0.55
N ARG A 97 -17.94 -3.09 1.81
CA ARG A 97 -19.35 -3.15 2.21
C ARG A 97 -20.02 -1.80 2.00
N LYS A 98 -21.32 -1.85 1.71
CA LYS A 98 -22.19 -0.67 1.64
C LYS A 98 -22.63 -0.26 3.05
N GLY A 99 -23.04 1.01 3.20
CA GLY A 99 -23.43 1.60 4.49
C GLY A 99 -22.29 2.39 5.11
N SER A 100 -22.58 3.54 5.71
CA SER A 100 -21.58 4.54 6.13
C SER A 100 -20.52 3.95 7.08
N GLU A 101 -20.94 3.27 8.14
CA GLU A 101 -20.04 2.70 9.15
C GLU A 101 -19.24 1.51 8.62
N ALA A 102 -19.90 0.55 7.95
CA ALA A 102 -19.25 -0.63 7.40
C ALA A 102 -18.23 -0.25 6.32
N TYR A 103 -18.58 0.71 5.46
CA TYR A 103 -17.69 1.25 4.45
C TYR A 103 -16.49 1.97 5.07
N PHE A 104 -16.70 2.74 6.14
CA PHE A 104 -15.62 3.44 6.83
C PHE A 104 -14.62 2.46 7.45
N LEU A 105 -15.10 1.47 8.21
CA LEU A 105 -14.25 0.42 8.77
C LEU A 105 -13.47 -0.31 7.67
N ASP A 106 -14.15 -0.66 6.57
CA ASP A 106 -13.52 -1.34 5.45
C ASP A 106 -12.43 -0.51 4.77
N ARG A 107 -12.63 0.80 4.62
CA ARG A 107 -11.60 1.67 4.06
C ARG A 107 -10.36 1.74 4.94
N LEU A 108 -10.52 1.83 6.26
CA LEU A 108 -9.40 1.84 7.20
C LEU A 108 -8.62 0.53 7.15
N LEU A 109 -9.32 -0.60 7.27
CA LEU A 109 -8.69 -1.92 7.27
C LEU A 109 -8.04 -2.25 5.92
N LEU A 110 -8.71 -1.94 4.80
CA LEU A 110 -8.16 -2.12 3.47
C LEU A 110 -6.89 -1.29 3.26
N GLY A 111 -6.88 -0.04 3.73
CA GLY A 111 -5.68 0.79 3.74
C GLY A 111 -4.53 0.05 4.41
N GLY A 112 -4.70 -0.33 5.68
CA GLY A 112 -3.66 -1.05 6.42
C GLY A 112 -3.22 -2.37 5.78
N VAL A 113 -4.10 -3.10 5.11
CA VAL A 113 -3.75 -4.35 4.39
C VAL A 113 -2.90 -4.08 3.15
N ILE A 114 -3.20 -3.01 2.40
CA ILE A 114 -2.39 -2.60 1.24
C ILE A 114 -1.00 -2.16 1.70
N GLU A 115 -0.90 -1.31 2.74
CA GLU A 115 0.38 -0.90 3.33
C GLU A 115 1.19 -2.13 3.83
N ALA A 116 0.52 -3.13 4.41
CA ALA A 116 1.20 -4.35 4.85
C ALA A 116 1.82 -5.13 3.68
N ARG A 117 1.11 -5.23 2.55
CA ARG A 117 1.63 -5.89 1.35
C ARG A 117 2.77 -5.09 0.72
N GLY A 118 2.65 -3.75 0.68
CA GLY A 118 3.72 -2.84 0.28
C GLY A 118 4.99 -3.04 1.12
N ALA A 119 4.85 -3.01 2.45
CA ALA A 119 5.94 -3.24 3.40
C ALA A 119 6.70 -4.55 3.13
N GLU A 120 5.98 -5.66 3.00
CA GLU A 120 6.56 -6.98 2.73
C GLU A 120 7.33 -6.97 1.40
N ARG A 121 6.69 -6.47 0.33
CA ARG A 121 7.25 -6.51 -1.02
C ARG A 121 8.44 -5.57 -1.21
N PHE A 122 8.42 -4.38 -0.63
CA PHE A 122 9.60 -3.52 -0.61
C PHE A 122 10.74 -4.13 0.21
N GLY A 123 10.43 -4.82 1.31
CA GLY A 123 11.41 -5.60 2.06
C GLY A 123 12.10 -6.66 1.19
N LEU A 124 11.32 -7.42 0.41
CA LEU A 124 11.85 -8.42 -0.52
C LEU A 124 12.74 -7.80 -1.61
N ILE A 125 12.39 -6.62 -2.15
CA ILE A 125 13.25 -5.89 -3.09
C ILE A 125 14.56 -5.50 -2.40
N ALA A 126 14.50 -4.96 -1.18
CA ALA A 126 15.69 -4.56 -0.43
C ALA A 126 16.64 -5.74 -0.17
N ASP A 127 16.09 -6.92 0.13
CA ASP A 127 16.88 -8.14 0.38
C ASP A 127 17.50 -8.70 -0.91
N ALA A 128 16.77 -8.65 -2.03
CA ALA A 128 17.22 -9.17 -3.33
C ALA A 128 18.13 -8.20 -4.11
N ALA A 129 18.05 -6.89 -3.85
CA ALA A 129 18.82 -5.88 -4.57
C ALA A 129 20.34 -6.01 -4.31
N SER A 130 21.11 -6.09 -5.40
CA SER A 130 22.58 -6.03 -5.35
C SER A 130 23.13 -4.60 -5.27
N ASP A 131 22.35 -3.61 -5.73
CA ASP A 131 22.69 -2.20 -5.69
C ASP A 131 22.39 -1.62 -4.29
N GLU A 132 23.44 -1.17 -3.62
CA GLU A 132 23.39 -0.70 -2.24
C GLU A 132 22.51 0.57 -2.05
N PRO A 133 22.57 1.60 -2.93
CA PRO A 133 21.56 2.66 -2.96
C PRO A 133 20.11 2.17 -3.05
N ILE A 134 19.79 1.24 -3.95
CA ILE A 134 18.44 0.67 -4.11
C ILE A 134 18.01 -0.06 -2.85
N LYS A 135 18.89 -0.90 -2.29
CA LYS A 135 18.65 -1.62 -1.05
C LYS A 135 18.28 -0.68 0.10
N ARG A 136 19.05 0.39 0.31
CA ARG A 136 18.76 1.38 1.36
C ARG A 136 17.44 2.09 1.13
N PHE A 137 17.14 2.46 -0.12
CA PHE A 137 15.88 3.11 -0.48
C PHE A 137 14.68 2.25 -0.10
N TYR A 138 14.63 1.00 -0.56
CA TYR A 138 13.51 0.10 -0.26
C TYR A 138 13.47 -0.38 1.19
N THR A 139 14.61 -0.45 1.89
CA THR A 139 14.62 -0.66 3.36
C THR A 139 13.92 0.50 4.08
N SER A 140 14.17 1.74 3.65
CA SER A 140 13.55 2.91 4.26
C SER A 140 12.05 2.97 3.99
N ILE A 141 11.64 2.71 2.74
CA ILE A 141 10.23 2.66 2.35
C ILE A 141 9.50 1.52 3.07
N SER A 142 10.05 0.30 3.09
CA SER A 142 9.42 -0.82 3.82
C SER A 142 9.10 -0.46 5.28
N ARG A 143 9.97 0.31 5.95
CA ARG A 143 9.74 0.81 7.31
C ARG A 143 8.69 1.92 7.41
N SER A 144 8.48 2.75 6.38
CA SER A 144 7.36 3.72 6.38
C SER A 144 6.04 3.00 6.24
N GLU A 145 5.95 2.05 5.31
CA GLU A 145 4.75 1.23 5.12
C GLU A 145 4.36 0.46 6.40
N GLU A 146 5.32 -0.06 7.17
CA GLU A 146 5.05 -0.68 8.47
C GLU A 146 4.38 0.28 9.47
N ARG A 147 4.76 1.56 9.44
CA ARG A 147 4.13 2.60 10.26
C ARG A 147 2.73 2.94 9.73
N HIS A 148 2.56 3.07 8.42
CA HIS A 148 1.26 3.34 7.79
C HIS A 148 0.26 2.22 8.02
N ARG A 149 0.70 0.96 7.89
CA ARG A 149 -0.05 -0.24 8.29
C ARG A 149 -0.57 -0.12 9.72
N THR A 150 0.28 0.32 10.64
CA THR A 150 -0.08 0.46 12.06
C THR A 150 -1.05 1.62 12.28
N LEU A 151 -0.81 2.76 11.61
CA LEU A 151 -1.69 3.93 11.62
C LEU A 151 -3.14 3.57 11.28
N PHE A 152 -3.35 2.81 10.20
CA PHE A 152 -4.69 2.39 9.78
C PHE A 152 -5.39 1.49 10.81
N THR A 153 -4.66 0.56 11.42
CA THR A 153 -5.24 -0.29 12.49
C THR A 153 -5.58 0.51 13.74
N ASP A 154 -4.74 1.48 14.11
CA ASP A 154 -4.97 2.32 15.29
C ASP A 154 -6.19 3.23 15.08
N LEU A 155 -6.35 3.80 13.88
CA LEU A 155 -7.55 4.54 13.50
C LEU A 155 -8.80 3.65 13.52
N ALA A 156 -8.73 2.41 13.02
CA ALA A 156 -9.84 1.48 13.09
C ALA A 156 -10.26 1.19 14.54
N CYS A 157 -9.30 0.90 15.43
CA CYS A 157 -9.54 0.66 16.85
C CYS A 157 -10.01 1.91 17.61
N ARG A 158 -9.71 3.11 17.11
CA ARG A 158 -10.21 4.37 17.69
C ARG A 158 -11.71 4.56 17.43
N TYR A 159 -12.18 4.24 16.23
CA TYR A 159 -13.56 4.51 15.83
C TYR A 159 -14.50 3.31 15.99
N PHE A 160 -13.98 2.11 16.20
CA PHE A 160 -14.77 0.88 16.30
C PHE A 160 -14.32 -0.01 17.46
N PRO A 161 -15.22 -0.84 18.04
CA PRO A 161 -14.84 -1.81 19.06
C PRO A 161 -13.80 -2.81 18.51
N ALA A 162 -12.78 -3.13 19.32
CA ALA A 162 -11.69 -4.02 18.91
C ALA A 162 -12.18 -5.37 18.37
N SER A 163 -13.21 -5.97 18.97
CA SER A 163 -13.80 -7.23 18.48
C SER A 163 -14.37 -7.15 17.07
N VAL A 164 -14.92 -5.99 16.68
CA VAL A 164 -15.46 -5.75 15.34
C VAL A 164 -14.32 -5.53 14.34
N VAL A 165 -13.28 -4.80 14.76
CA VAL A 165 -12.06 -4.58 13.98
C VAL A 165 -11.36 -5.91 13.70
N ASP A 166 -11.11 -6.72 14.73
CA ASP A 166 -10.41 -8.00 14.63
C ASP A 166 -11.15 -8.99 13.73
N ALA A 167 -12.48 -9.11 13.91
CA ALA A 167 -13.30 -9.98 13.08
C ALA A 167 -13.22 -9.58 11.60
N ARG A 168 -13.41 -8.28 11.30
CA ARG A 168 -13.39 -7.82 9.92
C ARG A 168 -11.99 -7.81 9.30
N LEU A 169 -10.96 -7.55 10.10
CA LEU A 169 -9.58 -7.66 9.64
C LEU A 169 -9.27 -9.11 9.26
N GLY A 170 -9.73 -10.09 10.05
CA GLY A 170 -9.61 -11.50 9.71
C GLY A 170 -10.17 -11.83 8.33
N GLU A 171 -11.37 -11.33 8.01
CA GLU A 171 -11.99 -11.49 6.68
C GLU A 171 -11.16 -10.82 5.57
N TRP A 172 -10.65 -9.61 5.81
CA TRP A 172 -9.80 -8.91 4.85
C TRP A 172 -8.51 -9.67 4.53
N LEU A 173 -7.91 -10.34 5.53
CA LEU A 173 -6.71 -11.13 5.33
C LEU A 173 -6.96 -12.40 4.52
N ASP A 174 -8.15 -12.99 4.62
CA ASP A 174 -8.55 -14.11 3.75
C ASP A 174 -8.77 -13.63 2.31
N ILE A 175 -9.52 -12.54 2.14
CA ILE A 175 -9.80 -11.94 0.84
C ILE A 175 -8.50 -11.53 0.13
N GLU A 176 -7.60 -10.87 0.86
CA GLU A 176 -6.33 -10.42 0.30
C GLU A 176 -5.43 -11.59 -0.09
N ALA A 177 -5.35 -12.64 0.74
CA ALA A 177 -4.53 -13.80 0.42
C ALA A 177 -5.01 -14.52 -0.86
N GLU A 178 -6.33 -14.66 -1.04
CA GLU A 178 -6.91 -15.22 -2.26
C GLU A 178 -6.57 -14.36 -3.48
N ILE A 179 -6.76 -13.04 -3.39
CA ILE A 179 -6.48 -12.12 -4.49
C ILE A 179 -4.98 -12.07 -4.80
N ALA A 180 -4.11 -11.98 -3.79
CA ALA A 180 -2.66 -11.91 -3.96
C ALA A 180 -2.09 -13.18 -4.60
N SER A 181 -2.56 -14.35 -4.16
CA SER A 181 -2.12 -15.65 -4.70
C SER A 181 -2.57 -15.91 -6.14
N SER A 182 -3.59 -15.19 -6.63
CA SER A 182 -4.09 -15.32 -8.00
C SER A 182 -3.49 -14.30 -8.98
N GLN A 183 -2.70 -13.32 -8.50
CA GLN A 183 -2.05 -12.37 -9.41
C GLN A 183 -0.91 -13.04 -10.20
N PRO A 184 -0.75 -12.72 -11.49
CA PRO A 184 0.43 -13.13 -12.23
C PRO A 184 1.67 -12.38 -11.73
N LEU A 185 2.84 -13.01 -11.81
CA LEU A 185 4.10 -12.31 -11.59
C LEU A 185 4.31 -11.26 -12.70
N ARG A 186 4.53 -10.02 -12.30
CA ARG A 186 4.82 -8.87 -13.16
C ARG A 186 5.69 -7.87 -12.40
N ALA A 187 6.37 -6.99 -13.12
CA ALA A 187 7.16 -5.91 -12.52
C ALA A 187 6.25 -4.79 -11.99
N ALA A 188 5.57 -5.07 -10.88
CA ALA A 188 4.66 -4.15 -10.22
C ALA A 188 4.52 -4.46 -8.74
N LEU A 189 4.12 -3.46 -7.96
CA LEU A 189 4.00 -3.57 -6.51
C LEU A 189 2.93 -4.58 -6.08
N HIS A 190 1.82 -4.68 -6.83
CA HIS A 190 0.67 -5.53 -6.50
C HIS A 190 0.34 -6.60 -7.54
#